data_AF-A0A6J6SJL3-F1
#
_entry.id   AF-A0A6J6SJL3-F1
#
_cell.length_a   1.000
_cell.length_b   1.000
_cell.length_c   1.000
_cell.angle_alpha   90.00
_cell.angle_beta   90.00
_cell.angle_gamma   90.00
#
_symmetry.space_group_name_H-M   'P 1'
#
loop_
_entity.id
_entity.type
_entity.pdbx_description
1 polymer ?
#
loop_
_entity_poly.entity_id
_entity_poly.type
_entity_poly.pdbx_seq_one_letter_code
_entity_poly.pdbx_strand_id
1 'polypeptide(L)'
;MVLRLLREEFTKEYRGVVVDNRELYEEVKTYIEAVTPELSERIEYYDEEAEGISVFEHWHVQEQLLKALDRKVWLPSGGSLIVERTEALTVIDVNTGKNVGKSNLEETVYRNNLEAAAEVARQLRLRDIGGIIVIDFIDMEIRANRIRVTEALREALARDKTRTEVFEISDLGLVEMTRKRVSEGLIESMSQGCPTCDGRGYVLDETMLAEMQ
;
A
#
# COMPACT_ATOMS: atom_id res chain seq x y z
N MET A 1 -21.72 -8.10 7.32
CA MET A 1 -20.40 -7.42 7.18
C MET A 1 -20.07 -7.17 5.70
N VAL A 2 -20.15 -8.19 4.85
CA VAL A 2 -19.87 -8.10 3.40
C VAL A 2 -20.72 -7.04 2.67
N LEU A 3 -22.04 -7.01 2.89
CA LEU A 3 -22.91 -6.01 2.23
C LEU A 3 -22.55 -4.56 2.57
N ARG A 4 -22.11 -4.30 3.80
CA ARG A 4 -21.64 -2.98 4.21
C ARG A 4 -20.34 -2.61 3.49
N LEU A 5 -19.40 -3.55 3.41
CA LEU A 5 -18.15 -3.38 2.67
C LEU A 5 -18.43 -3.07 1.21
N LEU A 6 -19.32 -3.81 0.55
CA LEU A 6 -19.67 -3.57 -0.86
C LEU A 6 -20.36 -2.22 -1.05
N ARG A 7 -21.26 -1.82 -0.15
CA ARG A 7 -21.88 -0.49 -0.20
C ARG A 7 -20.85 0.64 -0.08
N GLU A 8 -19.88 0.46 0.80
CA GLU A 8 -18.85 1.46 1.06
C GLU A 8 -17.80 1.47 -0.08
N GLU A 9 -17.31 0.30 -0.50
CA GLU A 9 -16.16 0.10 -1.40
C GLU A 9 -16.48 -0.07 -2.88
N PHE A 10 -17.61 -0.68 -3.24
CA PHE A 10 -17.84 -1.06 -4.62
C PHE A 10 -18.31 0.12 -5.47
N THR A 11 -17.38 0.69 -6.23
CA THR A 11 -17.61 1.80 -7.16
C THR A 11 -17.37 1.39 -8.61
N LYS A 12 -17.65 2.31 -9.55
CA LYS A 12 -17.40 2.09 -11.00
C LYS A 12 -15.93 1.87 -11.35
N GLU A 13 -15.00 2.21 -10.45
CA GLU A 13 -13.56 1.98 -10.61
C GLU A 13 -13.19 0.49 -10.52
N TYR A 14 -14.03 -0.32 -9.86
CA TYR A 14 -13.82 -1.76 -9.76
C TYR A 14 -14.40 -2.47 -10.98
N ARG A 15 -13.63 -3.44 -11.50
CA ARG A 15 -14.07 -4.29 -12.62
C ARG A 15 -15.31 -5.10 -12.25
N GLY A 16 -15.35 -5.66 -11.04
CA GLY A 16 -16.45 -6.45 -10.54
C GLY A 16 -16.14 -7.09 -9.19
N VAL A 17 -17.07 -7.89 -8.71
CA VAL A 17 -16.98 -8.67 -7.47
C VAL A 17 -17.19 -10.12 -7.83
N VAL A 18 -16.24 -10.97 -7.46
CA VAL A 18 -16.30 -12.41 -7.69
C VAL A 18 -16.60 -13.08 -6.35
N VAL A 19 -17.60 -13.94 -6.31
CA VAL A 19 -18.04 -14.65 -5.09
C VAL A 19 -18.08 -16.14 -5.37
N ASP A 20 -17.36 -16.92 -4.56
CA ASP A 20 -17.24 -18.38 -4.63
C ASP A 20 -18.33 -19.12 -3.84
N ASN A 21 -18.98 -18.45 -2.90
CA ASN A 21 -20.10 -18.98 -2.14
C ASN A 21 -21.46 -18.64 -2.78
N ARG A 22 -22.27 -19.67 -3.09
CA ARG A 22 -23.55 -19.50 -3.80
C ARG A 22 -24.57 -18.65 -3.04
N GLU A 23 -24.75 -18.92 -1.74
CA GLU A 23 -25.71 -18.20 -0.90
C GLU A 23 -25.32 -16.72 -0.78
N LEU A 24 -24.03 -16.45 -0.58
CA LEU A 24 -23.50 -15.08 -0.52
C LEU A 24 -23.61 -14.35 -1.86
N TYR A 25 -23.41 -15.04 -2.99
CA TYR A 25 -23.59 -14.46 -4.32
C TYR A 25 -25.02 -13.94 -4.52
N GLU A 26 -26.02 -14.77 -4.18
CA GLU A 26 -27.43 -14.40 -4.30
C GLU A 26 -27.78 -13.22 -3.38
N GLU A 27 -27.29 -13.23 -2.13
CA GLU A 27 -27.47 -12.14 -1.16
C GLU A 27 -26.86 -10.82 -1.69
N VAL A 28 -25.60 -10.88 -2.15
CA VAL A 28 -24.86 -9.72 -2.68
C VAL A 28 -25.54 -9.17 -3.93
N LYS A 29 -25.91 -10.04 -4.87
CA LYS A 29 -26.53 -9.61 -6.13
C LYS A 29 -27.87 -8.94 -5.88
N THR A 30 -28.73 -9.54 -5.05
CA THR A 30 -30.03 -8.97 -4.67
C THR A 30 -29.87 -7.59 -4.03
N TYR A 31 -28.89 -7.45 -3.14
CA TYR A 31 -28.60 -6.18 -2.47
C TYR A 31 -28.11 -5.10 -3.45
N ILE A 32 -27.15 -5.42 -4.32
CA ILE A 32 -26.61 -4.47 -5.29
C ILE A 32 -27.66 -4.08 -6.33
N GLU A 33 -28.51 -5.01 -6.78
CA GLU A 33 -29.64 -4.71 -7.66
C GLU A 33 -30.61 -3.69 -7.02
N ALA A 34 -30.80 -3.73 -5.71
CA ALA A 34 -31.67 -2.78 -5.01
C ALA A 34 -31.03 -1.41 -4.76
N VAL A 35 -29.71 -1.37 -4.47
CA VAL A 35 -29.01 -0.14 -4.07
C VAL A 35 -28.35 0.58 -5.24
N THR A 36 -27.70 -0.18 -6.13
CA THR A 36 -26.94 0.34 -7.28
C THR A 36 -27.10 -0.59 -8.49
N PRO A 37 -28.26 -0.60 -9.17
CA PRO A 37 -28.57 -1.54 -10.25
C PRO A 37 -27.53 -1.55 -11.38
N GLU A 38 -26.91 -0.39 -11.65
CA GLU A 38 -25.88 -0.24 -12.69
C GLU A 38 -24.58 -1.04 -12.44
N LEU A 39 -24.38 -1.56 -11.22
CA LEU A 39 -23.22 -2.38 -10.87
C LEU A 39 -23.56 -3.87 -10.71
N SER A 40 -24.84 -4.27 -10.77
CA SER A 40 -25.25 -5.66 -10.50
C SER A 40 -24.71 -6.65 -11.53
N GLU A 41 -24.59 -6.24 -12.79
CA GLU A 41 -24.05 -7.07 -13.88
C GLU A 41 -22.56 -7.40 -13.68
N ARG A 42 -21.87 -6.71 -12.77
CA ARG A 42 -20.47 -6.94 -12.44
C ARG A 42 -20.28 -7.86 -11.22
N ILE A 43 -21.36 -8.43 -10.69
CA ILE A 43 -21.31 -9.45 -9.64
C ILE A 43 -21.30 -10.83 -10.33
N GLU A 44 -20.19 -11.54 -10.18
CA GLU A 44 -19.94 -12.83 -10.83
C GLU A 44 -19.87 -13.93 -9.78
N TYR A 45 -20.53 -15.06 -10.07
CA TYR A 45 -20.36 -16.27 -9.28
C TYR A 45 -19.20 -17.08 -9.84
N TYR A 46 -18.30 -17.52 -8.98
CA TYR A 46 -17.19 -18.40 -9.33
C TYR A 46 -17.46 -19.80 -8.80
N ASP A 47 -17.45 -20.78 -9.69
CA ASP A 47 -17.71 -22.18 -9.34
C ASP A 47 -16.38 -22.93 -9.21
N GLU A 48 -15.86 -23.03 -7.98
CA GLU A 48 -14.57 -23.69 -7.74
C GLU A 48 -14.59 -25.18 -8.16
N GLU A 49 -15.74 -25.86 -8.07
CA GLU A 49 -15.86 -27.26 -8.47
C GLU A 49 -15.78 -27.41 -10.00
N ALA A 50 -16.41 -26.49 -10.74
CA ALA A 50 -16.37 -26.51 -12.21
C ALA A 50 -15.00 -26.08 -12.77
N GLU A 51 -14.35 -25.11 -12.11
CA GLU A 51 -13.06 -24.55 -12.53
C GLU A 51 -11.86 -25.39 -12.05
N GLY A 52 -12.04 -26.16 -10.96
CA GLY A 52 -11.03 -27.07 -10.41
C GLY A 52 -9.94 -26.42 -9.57
N ILE A 53 -10.01 -25.10 -9.36
CA ILE A 53 -9.09 -24.31 -8.53
C ILE A 53 -9.88 -23.27 -7.73
N SER A 54 -9.28 -22.73 -6.67
CA SER A 54 -9.94 -21.71 -5.84
C SER A 54 -10.02 -20.34 -6.53
N VAL A 55 -10.97 -19.50 -6.13
CA VAL A 55 -11.08 -18.12 -6.63
C VAL A 55 -9.80 -17.32 -6.37
N PHE A 56 -9.11 -17.57 -5.26
CA PHE A 56 -7.85 -16.90 -4.93
C PHE A 56 -6.69 -17.36 -5.79
N GLU A 57 -6.66 -18.63 -6.19
CA GLU A 57 -5.65 -19.17 -7.10
C GLU A 57 -5.85 -18.62 -8.50
N HIS A 58 -7.09 -18.65 -9.00
CA HIS A 58 -7.44 -18.13 -10.32
C HIS A 58 -7.01 -16.67 -10.52
N TRP A 59 -7.15 -15.84 -9.49
CA TRP A 59 -6.78 -14.42 -9.53
C TRP A 59 -5.41 -14.10 -8.89
N HIS A 60 -4.60 -15.11 -8.59
CA HIS A 60 -3.28 -14.97 -7.96
C HIS A 60 -3.28 -14.07 -6.72
N VAL A 61 -4.35 -14.12 -5.91
CA VAL A 61 -4.53 -13.24 -4.74
C VAL A 61 -3.43 -13.50 -3.71
N GLN A 62 -3.03 -14.76 -3.52
CA GLN A 62 -1.95 -15.13 -2.61
C GLN A 62 -0.61 -14.48 -2.98
N GLU A 63 -0.23 -14.53 -4.26
CA GLU A 63 1.00 -13.88 -4.75
C GLU A 63 0.97 -12.37 -4.55
N GLN A 64 -0.19 -11.76 -4.80
CA GLN A 64 -0.38 -10.32 -4.58
C GLN A 64 -0.31 -9.94 -3.10
N LEU A 65 -0.85 -10.78 -2.20
CA LEU A 65 -0.76 -10.58 -0.76
C LEU A 65 0.68 -10.72 -0.26
N LEU A 66 1.42 -11.74 -0.70
CA LEU A 66 2.84 -11.90 -0.35
C LEU A 66 3.66 -10.70 -0.82
N LYS A 67 3.41 -10.23 -2.05
CA LYS A 67 4.04 -9.01 -2.58
C LYS A 67 3.63 -7.75 -1.80
N ALA A 68 2.42 -7.70 -1.24
CA ALA A 68 1.98 -6.61 -0.37
C ALA A 68 2.65 -6.66 1.02
N LEU A 69 3.11 -7.82 1.46
CA LEU A 69 3.87 -7.98 2.71
C LEU A 69 5.36 -7.65 2.53
N ASP A 70 5.88 -7.64 1.29
CA ASP A 70 7.28 -7.31 1.03
C ASP A 70 7.63 -5.89 1.50
N ARG A 71 8.78 -5.75 2.16
CA ARG A 71 9.35 -4.46 2.58
C ARG A 71 9.60 -3.54 1.38
N LYS A 72 9.98 -4.10 0.22
CA LYS A 72 10.34 -3.35 -0.98
C LYS A 72 9.23 -3.39 -2.03
N VAL A 73 8.84 -2.22 -2.53
CA VAL A 73 7.86 -2.06 -3.60
C VAL A 73 8.54 -1.46 -4.83
N TRP A 74 8.43 -2.11 -5.98
CA TRP A 74 8.99 -1.59 -7.23
C TRP A 74 8.06 -0.61 -7.90
N LEU A 75 8.62 0.50 -8.38
CA LEU A 75 7.93 1.50 -9.19
C LEU A 75 8.07 1.14 -10.69
N PRO A 76 7.03 1.34 -11.52
CA PRO A 76 7.10 1.22 -12.99
C PRO A 76 8.36 1.78 -13.66
N SER A 77 8.89 2.92 -13.21
CA SER A 77 10.12 3.53 -13.78
C SER A 77 11.42 2.85 -13.32
N GLY A 78 11.34 1.79 -12.52
CA GLY A 78 12.47 1.03 -12.00
C GLY A 78 13.04 1.55 -10.68
N GLY A 79 12.43 2.59 -10.09
CA GLY A 79 12.67 2.99 -8.71
C GLY A 79 12.01 2.03 -7.71
N SER A 80 12.08 2.34 -6.42
CA SER A 80 11.43 1.54 -5.40
C SER A 80 11.11 2.30 -4.13
N LEU A 81 10.04 1.89 -3.45
CA LEU A 81 9.76 2.28 -2.07
C LEU A 81 10.29 1.22 -1.11
N ILE A 82 10.78 1.65 0.04
CA ILE A 82 11.08 0.79 1.19
C ILE A 82 10.13 1.20 2.31
N VAL A 83 9.24 0.30 2.71
CA VAL A 83 8.24 0.55 3.74
C VAL A 83 8.68 -0.14 5.04
N GLU A 84 8.97 0.66 6.07
CA GLU A 84 9.41 0.17 7.37
C GLU A 84 8.49 0.62 8.48
N ARG A 85 8.12 -0.32 9.33
CA ARG A 85 7.32 -0.03 10.51
C ARG A 85 8.20 -0.07 11.74
N THR A 86 8.12 0.98 12.54
CA THR A 86 8.71 1.05 13.87
C THR A 86 7.62 0.93 14.93
N GLU A 87 7.99 1.01 16.21
CA GLU A 87 7.04 1.03 17.31
C GLU A 87 6.07 2.23 17.24
N ALA A 88 6.58 3.41 16.88
CA ALA A 88 5.83 4.66 16.98
C ALA A 88 5.26 5.14 15.63
N LEU A 89 5.96 4.87 14.53
CA LEU A 89 5.63 5.42 13.21
C LEU A 89 6.06 4.50 12.07
N THR A 90 5.50 4.73 10.88
CA THR A 90 5.93 4.07 9.64
C THR A 90 6.80 5.03 8.82
N VAL A 91 7.95 4.55 8.36
CA VAL A 91 8.85 5.28 7.46
C VAL A 91 8.71 4.70 6.06
N ILE A 92 8.64 5.55 5.05
CA ILE A 92 8.67 5.16 3.64
C ILE A 92 9.80 5.90 2.93
N ASP A 93 10.78 5.16 2.44
CA ASP A 93 11.95 5.69 1.74
C ASP A 93 11.82 5.48 0.22
N VAL A 94 12.12 6.51 -0.57
CA VAL A 94 12.01 6.50 -2.03
C VAL A 94 13.39 6.40 -2.67
N ASN A 95 13.61 5.36 -3.47
CA ASN A 95 14.86 5.13 -4.19
C ASN A 95 14.68 5.27 -5.70
N THR A 96 15.63 5.94 -6.36
CA THR A 96 15.72 5.95 -7.82
C THR A 96 16.20 4.61 -8.38
N GLY A 97 15.73 4.27 -9.59
CA GLY A 97 16.24 3.12 -10.34
C GLY A 97 17.62 3.38 -10.98
N LYS A 98 18.23 2.33 -11.57
CA LYS A 98 19.55 2.42 -12.22
C LYS A 98 19.57 3.27 -13.53
N ASN A 99 18.40 3.59 -14.09
CA ASN A 99 18.26 4.27 -15.39
C ASN A 99 18.15 5.79 -15.28
N VAL A 100 18.98 6.42 -14.45
CA VAL A 100 18.99 7.87 -14.31
C VAL A 100 19.70 8.47 -15.54
N GLY A 101 18.93 9.14 -16.41
CA GLY A 101 19.46 9.75 -17.63
C GLY A 101 20.49 10.83 -17.30
N LYS A 102 21.66 10.78 -17.96
CA LYS A 102 22.82 11.66 -17.65
C LYS A 102 22.58 13.17 -17.83
N SER A 103 21.50 13.59 -18.49
CA SER A 103 21.30 14.98 -18.89
C SER A 103 20.17 15.74 -18.19
N ASN A 104 19.32 15.09 -17.36
CA ASN A 104 18.31 15.80 -16.58
C ASN A 104 17.94 15.05 -15.28
N LEU A 105 18.87 15.07 -14.32
CA LEU A 105 18.72 14.41 -13.03
C LEU A 105 17.49 14.92 -12.26
N GLU A 106 17.32 16.24 -12.16
CA GLU A 106 16.23 16.87 -11.42
C GLU A 106 14.84 16.47 -11.95
N GLU A 107 14.63 16.47 -13.28
CA GLU A 107 13.37 16.01 -13.86
C GLU A 107 13.14 14.51 -13.63
N THR A 108 14.20 13.70 -13.65
CA THR A 108 14.10 12.25 -13.37
C THR A 108 13.68 12.00 -11.93
N VAL A 109 14.28 12.72 -10.99
CA VAL A 109 13.95 12.68 -9.56
C VAL A 109 12.50 13.13 -9.34
N TYR A 110 12.12 14.27 -9.92
CA TYR A 110 10.77 14.80 -9.80
C TYR A 110 9.71 13.79 -10.29
N ARG A 111 9.90 13.18 -11.47
CA ARG A 111 9.00 12.15 -11.98
C ARG A 111 8.94 10.92 -11.10
N ASN A 112 10.08 10.46 -10.59
CA ASN A 112 10.14 9.33 -9.67
C ASN A 112 9.35 9.62 -8.38
N ASN A 113 9.49 10.81 -7.82
CA ASN A 113 8.75 11.22 -6.63
C ASN A 113 7.24 11.35 -6.87
N LEU A 114 6.79 11.80 -8.04
CA LEU A 114 5.36 11.80 -8.39
C LEU A 114 4.78 10.39 -8.46
N GLU A 115 5.52 9.46 -9.06
CA GLU A 115 5.15 8.05 -9.13
C GLU A 115 5.15 7.40 -7.74
N ALA A 116 6.17 7.72 -6.94
CA ALA A 116 6.26 7.30 -5.54
C ALA A 116 5.06 7.83 -4.73
N ALA A 117 4.66 9.09 -4.88
CA ALA A 117 3.52 9.66 -4.16
C ALA A 117 2.21 8.89 -4.44
N ALA A 118 1.96 8.55 -5.71
CA ALA A 118 0.80 7.74 -6.10
C ALA A 118 0.87 6.32 -5.50
N GLU A 119 2.04 5.69 -5.55
CA GLU A 119 2.24 4.34 -5.02
C GLU A 119 2.19 4.29 -3.49
N VAL A 120 2.71 5.30 -2.79
CA VAL A 120 2.57 5.45 -1.34
C VAL A 120 1.10 5.44 -0.95
N ALA A 121 0.28 6.30 -1.56
CA ALA A 121 -1.15 6.35 -1.26
C ALA A 121 -1.85 4.99 -1.52
N ARG A 122 -1.43 4.27 -2.57
CA ARG A 122 -1.93 2.92 -2.87
C ARG A 122 -1.53 1.91 -1.80
N GLN A 123 -0.26 1.92 -1.36
CA GLN A 123 0.27 0.99 -0.36
C GLN A 123 -0.33 1.24 1.03
N LEU A 124 -0.56 2.49 1.41
CA LEU A 124 -1.24 2.81 2.67
C LEU A 124 -2.64 2.17 2.75
N ARG A 125 -3.39 2.19 1.64
CA ARG A 125 -4.69 1.51 1.54
C ARG A 125 -4.54 -0.01 1.51
N LEU A 126 -3.65 -0.53 0.65
CA LEU A 126 -3.49 -1.97 0.45
C LEU A 126 -3.04 -2.71 1.73
N ARG A 127 -2.14 -2.08 2.49
CA ARG A 127 -1.56 -2.65 3.72
C ARG A 127 -2.31 -2.21 4.99
N ASP A 128 -3.33 -1.37 4.85
CA ASP A 128 -4.02 -0.65 5.91
C ASP A 128 -3.08 -0.02 6.96
N ILE A 129 -2.09 0.73 6.48
CA ILE A 129 -1.13 1.42 7.37
C ILE A 129 -1.80 2.65 7.96
N GLY A 130 -1.75 2.79 9.28
CA GLY A 130 -2.31 3.94 10.00
C GLY A 130 -1.40 4.41 11.12
N GLY A 131 -1.67 5.60 11.65
CA GLY A 131 -0.82 6.29 12.62
C GLY A 131 -0.01 7.40 11.97
N ILE A 132 1.17 7.67 12.54
CA ILE A 132 2.13 8.65 12.03
C ILE A 132 2.95 7.97 10.93
N ILE A 133 3.04 8.63 9.78
CA ILE A 133 3.80 8.16 8.62
C ILE A 133 4.75 9.27 8.20
N VAL A 134 6.00 8.92 7.95
CA VAL A 134 7.04 9.80 7.45
C VAL A 134 7.51 9.27 6.10
N ILE A 135 7.52 10.13 5.09
CA ILE A 135 7.92 9.78 3.73
C ILE A 135 9.18 10.57 3.38
N ASP A 136 10.25 9.86 3.07
CA ASP A 136 11.54 10.40 2.63
C ASP A 136 11.58 10.36 1.10
N PHE A 137 11.15 11.46 0.47
CA PHE A 137 11.25 11.62 -0.98
C PHE A 137 12.69 11.95 -1.37
N ILE A 138 13.09 11.57 -2.57
CA ILE A 138 14.42 11.89 -3.09
C ILE A 138 14.58 13.42 -3.15
N ASP A 139 15.73 13.93 -2.70
CA ASP A 139 16.05 15.35 -2.68
C ASP A 139 15.79 16.05 -4.02
N MET A 140 15.03 17.15 -3.97
CA MET A 140 14.71 18.01 -5.11
C MET A 140 15.22 19.42 -4.84
N GLU A 141 16.02 19.97 -5.76
CA GLU A 141 16.53 21.33 -5.63
C GLU A 141 15.41 22.37 -5.82
N ILE A 142 14.51 22.11 -6.77
CA ILE A 142 13.46 23.05 -7.15
C ILE A 142 12.30 23.00 -6.15
N ARG A 143 12.08 24.11 -5.44
CA ARG A 143 10.96 24.23 -4.47
C ARG A 143 9.59 23.97 -5.10
N ALA A 144 9.38 24.36 -6.35
CA ALA A 144 8.12 24.10 -7.05
C ALA A 144 7.87 22.59 -7.24
N ASN A 145 8.92 21.79 -7.45
CA ASN A 145 8.82 20.33 -7.57
C ASN A 145 8.39 19.71 -6.24
N ARG A 146 8.99 20.15 -5.12
CA ARG A 146 8.60 19.74 -3.76
C ARG A 146 7.10 19.93 -3.50
N ILE A 147 6.59 21.14 -3.76
CA ILE A 147 5.17 21.47 -3.57
C ILE A 147 4.28 20.55 -4.40
N ARG A 148 4.62 20.35 -5.69
CA ARG A 148 3.83 19.50 -6.58
C ARG A 148 3.82 18.03 -6.18
N VAL A 149 4.91 17.51 -5.62
CA VAL A 149 4.94 16.13 -5.10
C VAL A 149 4.00 16.00 -3.89
N THR A 150 3.99 16.97 -2.97
CA THR A 150 3.05 16.98 -1.84
C THR A 150 1.60 17.13 -2.31
N GLU A 151 1.32 17.96 -3.31
CA GLU A 151 0.00 18.08 -3.93
C GLU A 151 -0.44 16.75 -4.58
N ALA A 152 0.44 16.11 -5.36
CA ALA A 152 0.16 14.81 -5.97
C ALA A 152 -0.12 13.73 -4.92
N LEU A 153 0.60 13.73 -3.79
CA LEU A 153 0.32 12.84 -2.67
C LEU A 153 -1.08 13.09 -2.08
N ARG A 154 -1.45 14.36 -1.86
CA ARG A 154 -2.79 14.74 -1.37
C ARG A 154 -3.89 14.30 -2.34
N GLU A 155 -3.70 14.51 -3.64
CA GLU A 155 -4.64 14.07 -4.67
C GLU A 155 -4.80 12.54 -4.70
N ALA A 156 -3.69 11.80 -4.58
CA ALA A 156 -3.71 10.34 -4.55
C ALA A 156 -4.38 9.78 -3.28
N LEU A 157 -4.25 10.50 -2.15
CA LEU A 157 -4.90 10.20 -0.88
C LEU A 157 -6.37 10.63 -0.84
N ALA A 158 -6.84 11.50 -1.73
CA ALA A 158 -8.24 11.91 -1.78
C ALA A 158 -9.20 10.74 -2.10
N ARG A 159 -8.67 9.66 -2.68
CA ARG A 159 -9.40 8.40 -2.91
C ARG A 159 -9.46 7.50 -1.68
N ASP A 160 -8.67 7.80 -0.64
CA ASP A 160 -8.71 7.08 0.63
C ASP A 160 -9.88 7.59 1.47
N LYS A 161 -10.73 6.68 1.92
CA LYS A 161 -11.87 6.99 2.80
C LYS A 161 -11.44 7.18 4.25
N THR A 162 -10.26 6.68 4.58
CA THR A 162 -9.67 6.89 5.90
C THR A 162 -9.17 8.33 5.97
N ARG A 163 -9.55 9.03 7.05
CA ARG A 163 -9.11 10.41 7.26
C ARG A 163 -7.58 10.47 7.26
N THR A 164 -7.05 11.29 6.37
CA THR A 164 -5.62 11.57 6.23
C THR A 164 -5.36 13.06 6.44
N GLU A 165 -4.17 13.38 6.92
CA GLU A 165 -3.69 14.75 7.06
C GLU A 165 -2.22 14.79 6.65
N VAL A 166 -1.90 15.58 5.62
CA VAL A 166 -0.55 15.67 5.04
C VAL A 166 0.02 17.06 5.30
N PHE A 167 1.13 17.11 6.03
CA PHE A 167 1.84 18.34 6.32
C PHE A 167 2.73 18.76 5.14
N GLU A 168 3.20 20.00 5.17
CA GLU A 168 4.17 20.48 4.19
C GLU A 168 5.52 19.77 4.35
N ILE A 169 6.32 19.74 3.28
CA ILE A 169 7.68 19.20 3.35
C ILE A 169 8.48 19.98 4.39
N SER A 170 9.07 19.25 5.34
CA SER A 170 9.94 19.82 6.38
C SER A 170 11.25 20.37 5.78
N ASP A 171 11.99 21.14 6.58
CA ASP A 171 13.32 21.61 6.20
C ASP A 171 14.34 20.45 6.02
N LEU A 172 14.02 19.26 6.54
CA LEU A 172 14.80 18.04 6.38
C LEU A 172 14.45 17.26 5.10
N GLY A 173 13.50 17.74 4.29
CA GLY A 173 13.06 17.05 3.06
C GLY A 173 11.97 15.99 3.27
N LEU A 174 11.59 15.74 4.53
CA LEU A 174 10.58 14.73 4.89
C LEU A 174 9.16 15.26 4.76
N VAL A 175 8.26 14.41 4.28
CA VAL A 175 6.81 14.64 4.35
C VAL A 175 6.23 13.85 5.52
N GLU A 176 5.62 14.57 6.45
CA GLU A 176 4.92 13.99 7.59
C GLU A 176 3.43 13.91 7.28
N MET A 177 2.78 12.82 7.68
CA MET A 177 1.35 12.70 7.59
C MET A 177 0.77 11.83 8.70
N THR A 178 -0.53 11.98 8.94
CA THR A 178 -1.29 11.03 9.74
C THR A 178 -2.37 10.37 8.88
N ARG A 179 -2.64 9.10 9.17
CA ARG A 179 -3.79 8.35 8.64
C ARG A 179 -4.49 7.69 9.81
N LYS A 180 -5.80 7.92 9.96
CA LYS A 180 -6.57 7.34 11.07
C LYS A 180 -6.39 5.82 11.10
N ARG A 181 -6.06 5.27 12.27
CA ARG A 181 -5.93 3.82 12.44
C ARG A 181 -7.31 3.16 12.50
N VAL A 182 -7.59 2.28 11.53
CA VAL A 182 -8.87 1.55 11.43
C VAL A 182 -8.68 0.09 11.86
N SER A 183 -7.55 -0.54 11.51
CA SER A 183 -7.15 -1.86 11.98
C SER A 183 -5.68 -1.88 12.44
N GLU A 184 -5.17 -3.08 12.75
CA GLU A 184 -3.77 -3.26 13.13
C GLU A 184 -2.80 -3.16 11.95
N GLY A 185 -3.28 -3.38 10.72
CA GLY A 185 -2.51 -3.47 9.49
C GLY A 185 -2.40 -4.90 8.96
N LEU A 186 -2.05 -5.04 7.68
CA LEU A 186 -1.92 -6.34 7.01
C LEU A 186 -0.82 -7.21 7.62
N ILE A 187 0.35 -6.61 7.88
CA ILE A 187 1.52 -7.33 8.43
C ILE A 187 1.21 -7.87 9.81
N GLU A 188 0.59 -7.08 10.68
CA GLU A 188 0.29 -7.46 12.07
C GLU A 188 -0.77 -8.56 12.12
N SER A 189 -1.75 -8.49 11.22
CA SER A 189 -2.81 -9.49 11.14
C SER A 189 -2.32 -10.83 10.58
N MET A 190 -1.24 -10.84 9.79
CA MET A 190 -0.76 -12.01 9.05
C MET A 190 0.64 -12.49 9.43
N SER A 191 1.26 -11.90 10.46
CA SER A 191 2.61 -12.28 10.89
C SER A 191 2.71 -12.41 12.41
N GLN A 192 3.79 -13.05 12.84
CA GLN A 192 4.18 -13.17 14.25
C GLN A 192 5.61 -12.66 14.41
N GLY A 193 5.97 -12.26 15.64
CA GLY A 193 7.31 -11.82 15.96
C GLY A 193 8.37 -12.85 15.56
N CYS A 194 9.51 -12.38 15.06
CA CYS A 194 10.61 -13.27 14.68
C CYS A 194 11.14 -14.00 15.93
N PRO A 195 11.11 -15.33 16.01
CA PRO A 195 11.52 -16.06 17.22
C PRO A 195 13.03 -15.96 17.51
N THR A 196 13.83 -15.57 16.50
CA THR A 196 15.29 -15.47 16.62
C THR A 196 15.74 -14.11 17.12
N CYS A 197 15.24 -13.04 16.51
CA CYS A 197 15.70 -11.68 16.80
C CYS A 197 14.67 -10.82 17.55
N ASP A 198 13.47 -11.34 17.79
CA ASP A 198 12.36 -10.61 18.41
C ASP A 198 12.10 -9.25 17.75
N GLY A 199 12.19 -9.22 16.41
CA GLY A 199 12.01 -8.01 15.61
C GLY A 199 13.22 -7.08 15.50
N ARG A 200 14.37 -7.40 16.13
CA ARG A 200 15.59 -6.55 16.05
C ARG A 200 16.16 -6.41 14.63
N GLY A 201 16.07 -7.45 13.81
CA GLY A 201 16.60 -7.44 12.43
C GLY A 201 18.12 -7.58 12.30
N TYR A 202 18.84 -7.84 13.38
CA TYR A 202 20.28 -8.11 13.37
C TYR A 202 20.65 -9.23 14.36
N VAL A 203 21.77 -9.90 14.09
CA VAL A 203 22.39 -10.92 14.96
C VAL A 203 23.66 -10.31 15.53
N LEU A 204 23.85 -10.37 16.84
CA LEU A 204 25.06 -9.87 17.48
C LEU A 204 26.22 -10.84 17.21
N ASP A 205 27.40 -10.29 16.93
CA ASP A 205 28.61 -11.10 16.84
C ASP A 205 29.10 -11.46 18.25
N GLU A 206 28.79 -12.68 18.69
CA GLU A 206 29.16 -13.19 20.01
C GLU A 206 30.69 -13.29 20.19
N THR A 207 31.46 -13.40 19.10
CA THR A 207 32.92 -13.48 19.19
C THR A 207 33.53 -12.14 19.61
N MET A 208 33.04 -11.04 19.04
CA MET A 208 33.44 -9.69 19.47
C MET A 208 33.05 -9.41 20.92
N LEU A 209 31.90 -9.91 21.38
CA LEU A 209 31.47 -9.73 22.78
C LEU A 209 32.34 -10.53 23.77
N ALA A 210 32.81 -11.70 23.37
CA ALA A 210 33.70 -12.53 24.18
C ALA A 210 35.12 -11.94 24.31
N GLU A 211 35.61 -11.24 23.28
CA GLU A 211 36.92 -10.55 23.31
C GLU A 211 36.92 -9.27 24.17
N MET A 212 35.74 -8.76 24.53
CA MET A 212 35.56 -7.58 25.39
C MET A 212 35.44 -7.91 26.89
N GLN A 213 35.48 -9.19 27.28
CA GLN A 213 35.48 -9.66 28.68
C GLN A 213 36.88 -10.03 29.14
#